data_AF-A0A954G3B4-F1
#
_entry.id   AF-A0A954G3B4-F1
#
_cell.length_a   1.000
_cell.length_b   1.000
_cell.length_c   1.000
_cell.angle_alpha   90.00
_cell.angle_beta   90.00
_cell.angle_gamma   90.00
#
_symmetry.space_group_name_H-M   'P 1'
#
loop_
_entity.id
_entity.type
_entity.pdbx_description
1 polymer ?
#
loop_
_entity_poly.entity_id
_entity_poly.type
_entity_poly.pdbx_seq_one_letter_code
_entity_poly.pdbx_strand_id
1 'polypeptide(L)'
;MNQQPYLLNLALRLAEGLEKWPAASLDKHRQFILAQQQPDGGFSGREGDSDLYYTGFAVRSLGILGGVKPDECEKISDYLKTFQIEKLSTIDLLSWLYCALIVQASGGEDLLQSAPANWNTEISRSLEQLRTADGGYAKSEQGALGSTYHSFLVVLIYQLIGLDLPDPNNLIQFLFDRQRDDGGFVEISPMKRSGTNPTAAAVATLIILDSMDDELKSDVYDFLKQVKSSEGGFQANTRIPFADGLSTFTGLLTAQDLGLDSLIDLEQVQKFMTEWLEFPTGGFRGASWDEQADVEYTFYGLGVLALLGR
;
A
#
# COMPACT_ATOMS: atom_id res chain seq x y z
N MET A 1 15.19 -4.76 -18.33
CA MET A 1 13.92 -4.56 -19.06
C MET A 1 13.13 -3.55 -18.26
N ASN A 2 12.69 -2.43 -18.86
CA ASN A 2 11.85 -1.45 -18.16
C ASN A 2 10.50 -2.08 -17.86
N GLN A 3 10.40 -2.79 -16.74
CA GLN A 3 9.11 -3.13 -16.15
C GLN A 3 8.47 -1.82 -15.69
N GLN A 4 7.20 -1.66 -16.02
CA GLN A 4 6.39 -0.53 -15.55
C GLN A 4 6.43 -0.46 -14.02
N PRO A 5 6.51 0.73 -13.38
CA PRO A 5 6.57 0.85 -11.92
C PRO A 5 5.45 0.06 -11.22
N TYR A 6 5.78 -0.59 -10.10
CA TYR A 6 4.88 -1.51 -9.40
C TYR A 6 3.54 -0.85 -9.02
N LEU A 7 3.60 0.36 -8.46
CA LEU A 7 2.41 1.11 -8.04
C LEU A 7 1.50 1.47 -9.21
N LEU A 8 2.07 1.76 -10.38
CA LEU A 8 1.29 2.07 -11.57
C LEU A 8 0.56 0.82 -12.10
N ASN A 9 1.25 -0.32 -12.14
CA ASN A 9 0.64 -1.60 -12.51
C ASN A 9 -0.51 -1.95 -11.55
N LEU A 10 -0.24 -1.87 -10.24
CA LEU A 10 -1.26 -2.13 -9.22
C LEU A 10 -2.46 -1.19 -9.38
N ALA A 11 -2.24 0.12 -9.55
CA ALA A 11 -3.34 1.08 -9.70
C ALA A 11 -4.23 0.77 -10.91
N LEU A 12 -3.62 0.44 -12.07
CA LEU A 12 -4.36 0.07 -13.28
C LEU A 12 -5.17 -1.20 -13.06
N ARG A 13 -4.55 -2.24 -12.50
CA ARG A 13 -5.24 -3.50 -12.16
C ARG A 13 -6.42 -3.28 -11.22
N LEU A 14 -6.25 -2.46 -10.19
CA LEU A 14 -7.33 -2.18 -9.25
C LEU A 14 -8.46 -1.38 -9.92
N ALA A 15 -8.15 -0.40 -10.76
CA ALA A 15 -9.15 0.34 -11.52
C ALA A 15 -9.95 -0.59 -12.45
N GLU A 16 -9.26 -1.43 -13.25
CA GLU A 16 -9.88 -2.40 -14.16
C GLU A 16 -10.78 -3.40 -13.41
N GLY A 17 -10.36 -3.86 -12.23
CA GLY A 17 -11.16 -4.75 -11.39
C GLY A 17 -12.44 -4.11 -10.88
N LEU A 18 -12.38 -2.83 -10.49
CA LEU A 18 -13.56 -2.09 -10.04
C LEU A 18 -14.57 -1.84 -11.17
N GLU A 19 -14.15 -1.79 -12.43
CA GLU A 19 -15.08 -1.67 -13.57
C GLU A 19 -16.07 -2.85 -13.69
N LYS A 20 -15.78 -3.99 -13.05
CA LYS A 20 -16.71 -5.13 -13.01
C LYS A 20 -17.86 -4.95 -12.01
N TRP A 21 -17.75 -3.98 -11.12
CA TRP A 21 -18.75 -3.72 -10.08
C TRP A 21 -19.78 -2.68 -10.55
N PRO A 22 -21.05 -2.77 -10.10
CA PRO A 22 -22.06 -1.77 -10.46
C PRO A 22 -21.65 -0.37 -9.97
N ALA A 23 -21.69 0.65 -10.84
CA ALA A 23 -21.30 2.01 -10.50
C ALA A 23 -21.98 2.55 -9.22
N ALA A 24 -23.28 2.25 -9.04
CA ALA A 24 -24.01 2.65 -7.83
C ALA A 24 -23.44 2.08 -6.52
N SER A 25 -22.78 0.92 -6.57
CA SER A 25 -22.10 0.34 -5.41
C SER A 25 -20.79 1.05 -5.08
N LEU A 26 -20.13 1.65 -6.07
CA LEU A 26 -18.86 2.36 -5.91
C LEU A 26 -19.05 3.83 -5.52
N ASP A 27 -20.13 4.46 -6.02
CA ASP A 27 -20.43 5.88 -5.79
C ASP A 27 -20.51 6.24 -4.30
N LYS A 28 -21.07 5.37 -3.46
CA LYS A 28 -21.14 5.60 -2.00
C LYS A 28 -19.75 5.70 -1.36
N HIS A 29 -18.77 4.91 -1.81
CA HIS A 29 -17.40 4.98 -1.29
C HIS A 29 -16.72 6.25 -1.75
N ARG A 30 -16.91 6.63 -3.03
CA ARG A 30 -16.40 7.89 -3.55
C ARG A 30 -16.94 9.09 -2.75
N GLN A 31 -18.26 9.11 -2.50
CA GLN A 31 -18.90 10.16 -1.70
C GLN A 31 -18.38 10.18 -0.26
N PHE A 32 -18.23 9.01 0.36
CA PHE A 32 -17.63 8.89 1.69
C PHE A 32 -16.22 9.49 1.74
N ILE A 33 -15.34 9.15 0.78
CA ILE A 33 -13.98 9.67 0.72
C ILE A 33 -13.97 11.19 0.55
N LEU A 34 -14.75 11.71 -0.41
CA LEU A 34 -14.84 13.16 -0.66
C LEU A 34 -15.38 13.93 0.56
N ALA A 35 -16.25 13.32 1.36
CA ALA A 35 -16.74 13.91 2.60
C ALA A 35 -15.67 14.04 3.70
N GLN A 36 -14.52 13.37 3.57
CA GLN A 36 -13.38 13.52 4.47
C GLN A 36 -12.41 14.64 4.05
N GLN A 37 -12.64 15.29 2.91
CA GLN A 37 -11.79 16.40 2.46
C GLN A 37 -12.05 17.65 3.33
N GLN A 38 -10.98 18.20 3.89
CA GLN A 38 -11.00 19.38 4.74
C GLN A 38 -10.84 20.68 3.92
N PRO A 39 -11.10 21.86 4.52
CA PRO A 39 -11.00 23.14 3.83
C PRO A 39 -9.62 23.48 3.27
N ASP A 40 -8.55 22.91 3.83
CA ASP A 40 -7.17 23.07 3.34
C ASP A 40 -6.84 22.17 2.14
N GLY A 41 -7.79 21.31 1.72
CA GLY A 41 -7.68 20.40 0.58
C GLY A 41 -7.16 19.00 0.90
N GLY A 42 -6.60 18.81 2.10
CA GLY A 42 -6.19 17.50 2.62
C GLY A 42 -7.38 16.66 3.05
N PHE A 43 -7.14 15.39 3.35
CA PHE A 43 -8.17 14.48 3.86
C PHE A 43 -7.86 14.09 5.28
N SER A 44 -8.91 14.04 6.11
CA SER A 44 -8.78 13.70 7.50
C SER A 44 -8.72 12.20 7.76
N GLY A 45 -7.91 11.82 8.75
CA GLY A 45 -8.04 10.54 9.41
C GLY A 45 -9.12 10.56 10.50
N ARG A 46 -9.03 9.62 11.45
CA ARG A 46 -9.98 9.53 12.57
C ARG A 46 -9.90 10.71 13.55
N GLU A 47 -8.78 11.42 13.58
CA GLU A 47 -8.56 12.57 14.47
C GLU A 47 -9.14 13.88 13.90
N GLY A 48 -9.66 13.87 12.67
CA GLY A 48 -10.44 14.96 12.08
C GLY A 48 -9.64 16.04 11.36
N ASP A 49 -8.37 16.25 11.72
CA ASP A 49 -7.49 17.15 10.97
C ASP A 49 -6.94 16.46 9.70
N SER A 50 -6.59 17.27 8.69
CA SER A 50 -5.93 16.79 7.48
C SER A 50 -4.60 16.13 7.79
N ASP A 51 -4.39 14.95 7.23
CA ASP A 51 -3.16 14.18 7.39
C ASP A 51 -2.67 13.70 6.02
N LEU A 52 -1.36 13.78 5.79
CA LEU A 52 -0.78 13.47 4.48
C LEU A 52 -0.83 11.98 4.14
N TYR A 53 -0.73 11.09 5.15
CA TYR A 53 -0.88 9.66 4.99
C TYR A 53 -2.32 9.30 4.59
N TYR A 54 -3.33 9.85 5.28
CA TYR A 54 -4.74 9.66 4.91
C TYR A 54 -5.11 10.31 3.57
N THR A 55 -4.53 11.47 3.26
CA THR A 55 -4.63 12.11 1.94
C THR A 55 -4.10 11.17 0.85
N GLY A 56 -2.98 10.50 1.09
CA GLY A 56 -2.45 9.44 0.22
C GLY A 56 -3.48 8.36 -0.10
N PHE A 57 -4.17 7.82 0.89
CA PHE A 57 -5.23 6.82 0.67
C PHE A 57 -6.46 7.37 -0.03
N ALA A 58 -6.87 8.60 0.28
CA ALA A 58 -8.01 9.24 -0.36
C ALA A 58 -7.75 9.38 -1.86
N VAL A 59 -6.63 9.98 -2.24
CA VAL A 59 -6.29 10.26 -3.63
C VAL A 59 -6.08 8.96 -4.41
N ARG A 60 -5.45 7.94 -3.81
CA ARG A 60 -5.34 6.60 -4.42
C ARG A 60 -6.71 5.96 -4.65
N SER A 61 -7.61 6.07 -3.68
CA SER A 61 -8.99 5.55 -3.81
C SER A 61 -9.75 6.27 -4.91
N LEU A 62 -9.66 7.61 -4.98
CA LEU A 62 -10.27 8.40 -6.06
C LEU A 62 -9.68 8.02 -7.43
N GLY A 63 -8.36 7.79 -7.49
CA GLY A 63 -7.66 7.34 -8.68
C GLY A 63 -8.24 6.04 -9.26
N ILE A 64 -8.49 5.04 -8.42
CA ILE A 64 -9.10 3.76 -8.86
C ILE A 64 -10.62 3.83 -9.03
N LEU A 65 -11.28 4.87 -8.51
CA LEU A 65 -12.71 5.15 -8.63
C LEU A 65 -13.04 6.14 -9.76
N GLY A 66 -12.40 5.97 -10.91
CA GLY A 66 -12.63 6.79 -12.10
C GLY A 66 -11.86 8.12 -12.14
N GLY A 67 -10.82 8.25 -11.32
CA GLY A 67 -9.89 9.39 -11.35
C GLY A 67 -10.29 10.57 -10.46
N VAL A 68 -9.37 11.54 -10.38
CA VAL A 68 -9.55 12.79 -9.64
C VAL A 68 -10.06 13.87 -10.60
N LYS A 69 -11.10 14.60 -10.21
CA LYS A 69 -11.71 15.65 -11.03
C LYS A 69 -10.89 16.95 -10.96
N PRO A 70 -11.09 17.91 -11.91
CA PRO A 70 -10.33 19.16 -11.90
C PRO A 70 -10.40 19.96 -10.60
N ASP A 71 -11.60 20.11 -10.01
CA ASP A 71 -11.80 20.83 -8.75
C ASP A 71 -11.20 20.10 -7.53
N GLU A 72 -11.21 18.77 -7.57
CA GLU A 72 -10.53 17.92 -6.57
C GLU A 72 -9.00 18.07 -6.69
N CYS A 73 -8.46 18.11 -7.93
CA CYS A 73 -7.03 18.31 -8.19
C CYS A 73 -6.53 19.64 -7.66
N GLU A 74 -7.27 20.74 -7.84
CA GLU A 74 -6.90 22.07 -7.33
C GLU A 74 -6.72 22.04 -5.81
N LYS A 75 -7.71 21.52 -5.08
CA LYS A 75 -7.66 21.41 -3.61
C LYS A 75 -6.51 20.53 -3.13
N ILE A 76 -6.31 19.37 -3.74
CA ILE A 76 -5.21 18.47 -3.38
C ILE A 76 -3.87 19.16 -3.64
N SER A 77 -3.73 19.87 -4.76
CA SER A 77 -2.51 20.61 -5.10
C SER A 77 -2.20 21.69 -4.05
N ASP A 78 -3.21 22.45 -3.63
CA ASP A 78 -3.05 23.48 -2.61
C ASP A 78 -2.59 22.91 -1.27
N TYR A 79 -3.15 21.77 -0.84
CA TYR A 79 -2.70 21.06 0.36
C TYR A 79 -1.24 20.60 0.23
N LEU A 80 -0.88 19.95 -0.89
CA LEU A 80 0.46 19.40 -1.11
C LEU A 80 1.55 20.48 -1.14
N LYS A 81 1.24 21.69 -1.63
CA LYS A 81 2.17 22.84 -1.65
C LYS A 81 2.55 23.36 -0.26
N THR A 82 1.81 22.99 0.78
CA THR A 82 2.15 23.36 2.17
C THR A 82 3.35 22.59 2.72
N PHE A 83 3.73 21.48 2.07
CA PHE A 83 4.81 20.61 2.52
C PHE A 83 6.15 20.94 1.86
N GLN A 84 7.21 20.72 2.62
CA GLN A 84 8.59 20.73 2.13
C GLN A 84 9.04 19.29 1.96
N ILE A 85 9.10 18.82 0.71
CA ILE A 85 9.33 17.41 0.36
C ILE A 85 10.60 16.84 1.00
N GLU A 86 11.63 17.67 1.19
CA GLU A 86 12.92 17.31 1.77
C GLU A 86 12.88 17.06 3.28
N LYS A 87 11.77 17.43 3.95
CA LYS A 87 11.56 17.23 5.40
C LYS A 87 10.58 16.10 5.72
N LEU A 88 9.96 15.51 4.70
CA LEU A 88 8.97 14.47 4.90
C LEU A 88 9.62 13.18 5.39
N SER A 89 8.91 12.46 6.27
CA SER A 89 9.25 11.08 6.57
C SER A 89 9.10 10.22 5.32
N THR A 90 9.68 9.02 5.26
CA THR A 90 9.52 8.11 4.12
C THR A 90 8.06 7.81 3.79
N ILE A 91 7.21 7.67 4.82
CA ILE A 91 5.78 7.39 4.65
C ILE A 91 5.07 8.59 4.03
N ASP A 92 5.34 9.78 4.56
CA ASP A 92 4.75 11.02 4.08
C ASP A 92 5.25 11.38 2.69
N LEU A 93 6.53 11.13 2.39
CA LEU A 93 7.14 11.36 1.10
C LEU A 93 6.50 10.46 0.03
N LEU A 94 6.31 9.17 0.34
CA LEU A 94 5.61 8.27 -0.56
C LEU A 94 4.17 8.76 -0.81
N SER A 95 3.46 9.15 0.24
CA SER A 95 2.09 9.67 0.14
C SER A 95 2.01 10.93 -0.72
N TRP A 96 2.92 11.88 -0.49
CA TRP A 96 3.03 13.12 -1.26
C TRP A 96 3.33 12.85 -2.74
N LEU A 97 4.34 12.03 -3.04
CA LEU A 97 4.73 11.69 -4.41
C LEU A 97 3.58 11.01 -5.16
N TYR A 98 2.88 10.08 -4.50
CA TYR A 98 1.74 9.41 -5.10
C TYR A 98 0.62 10.39 -5.43
N CYS A 99 0.26 11.27 -4.49
CA CYS A 99 -0.77 12.27 -4.71
C CYS A 99 -0.39 13.21 -5.87
N ALA A 100 0.85 13.72 -5.89
CA ALA A 100 1.34 14.59 -6.94
C ALA A 100 1.24 13.92 -8.33
N LEU A 101 1.60 12.64 -8.43
CA LEU A 101 1.51 11.88 -9.68
C LEU A 101 0.07 11.64 -10.13
N ILE A 102 -0.85 11.30 -9.22
CA ILE A 102 -2.27 11.14 -9.59
C ILE A 102 -2.87 12.47 -10.04
N VAL A 103 -2.57 13.57 -9.34
CA VAL A 103 -3.03 14.92 -9.71
C VAL A 103 -2.54 15.26 -11.12
N GLN A 104 -1.25 15.08 -11.39
CA GLN A 104 -0.66 15.34 -12.71
C GLN A 104 -1.29 14.44 -13.78
N ALA A 105 -1.44 13.14 -13.52
CA ALA A 105 -2.06 12.18 -14.44
C ALA A 105 -3.55 12.50 -14.72
N SER A 106 -4.22 13.17 -13.79
CA SER A 106 -5.61 13.63 -13.92
C SER A 106 -5.73 15.00 -14.62
N GLY A 107 -4.63 15.55 -15.13
CA GLY A 107 -4.59 16.85 -15.81
C GLY A 107 -4.48 18.05 -14.87
N GLY A 108 -4.17 17.81 -13.60
CA GLY A 108 -3.85 18.85 -12.63
C GLY A 108 -2.43 19.40 -12.77
N GLU A 109 -2.03 20.21 -11.79
CA GLU A 109 -0.71 20.85 -11.77
C GLU A 109 0.44 19.83 -11.61
N ASP A 110 1.54 20.07 -12.33
CA ASP A 110 2.80 19.36 -12.09
C ASP A 110 3.55 20.04 -10.93
N LEU A 111 3.35 19.50 -9.72
CA LEU A 111 3.94 20.03 -8.49
C LEU A 111 5.47 19.93 -8.44
N LEU A 112 6.09 19.11 -9.30
CA LEU A 112 7.54 18.96 -9.39
C LEU A 112 8.16 19.80 -10.52
N GLN A 113 7.34 20.49 -11.35
CA GLN A 113 7.83 21.29 -12.48
C GLN A 113 8.83 22.38 -12.07
N SER A 114 8.65 22.95 -10.89
CA SER A 114 9.52 24.02 -10.34
C SER A 114 10.60 23.49 -9.38
N ALA A 115 10.65 22.17 -9.13
CA ALA A 115 11.63 21.59 -8.24
C ALA A 115 13.06 21.74 -8.82
N PRO A 116 14.10 21.87 -7.97
CA PRO A 116 15.48 21.93 -8.43
C PRO A 116 15.84 20.71 -9.28
N ALA A 117 16.67 20.87 -10.32
CA ALA A 117 16.99 19.78 -11.25
C ALA A 117 17.55 18.50 -10.60
N ASN A 118 18.10 18.59 -9.38
CA ASN A 118 18.64 17.48 -8.60
C ASN A 118 17.69 16.94 -7.52
N TRP A 119 16.42 17.37 -7.46
CA TRP A 119 15.48 17.04 -6.39
C TRP A 119 15.38 15.53 -6.10
N ASN A 120 15.36 14.70 -7.15
CA ASN A 120 15.27 13.24 -7.01
C ASN A 120 16.56 12.65 -6.41
N THR A 121 17.72 13.16 -6.80
CA THR A 121 19.00 12.73 -6.20
C THR A 121 19.15 13.18 -4.74
N GLU A 122 18.58 14.33 -4.37
CA GLU A 122 18.52 14.77 -2.97
C GLU A 122 17.65 13.83 -2.13
N ILE A 123 16.47 13.46 -2.64
CA ILE A 123 15.60 12.45 -2.01
C ILE A 123 16.36 11.13 -1.81
N SER A 124 17.00 10.61 -2.87
CA SER A 124 17.75 9.35 -2.76
C SER A 124 18.83 9.43 -1.69
N ARG A 125 19.54 10.56 -1.58
CA ARG A 125 20.58 10.75 -0.56
C ARG A 125 20.01 10.71 0.85
N SER A 126 18.85 11.34 1.08
CA SER A 126 18.16 11.28 2.38
C SER A 126 17.70 9.85 2.71
N LEU A 127 17.17 9.11 1.73
CA LEU A 127 16.77 7.71 1.92
C LEU A 127 17.97 6.81 2.28
N GLU A 128 19.13 7.03 1.66
CA GLU A 128 20.34 6.26 1.97
C GLU A 128 20.89 6.51 3.39
N GLN A 129 20.51 7.60 4.06
CA GLN A 129 20.84 7.80 5.48
C GLN A 129 20.09 6.82 6.39
N LEU A 130 18.99 6.21 5.90
CA LEU A 130 18.20 5.22 6.62
C LEU A 130 18.71 3.79 6.39
N ARG A 131 19.66 3.57 5.46
CA ARG A 131 20.17 2.24 5.17
C ARG A 131 20.95 1.69 6.36
N THR A 132 20.58 0.48 6.80
CA THR A 132 21.18 -0.20 7.94
C THR A 132 22.25 -1.21 7.51
N ALA A 133 23.10 -1.61 8.45
CA ALA A 133 24.20 -2.54 8.20
C ALA A 133 23.74 -3.94 7.76
N ASP A 134 22.47 -4.29 8.01
CA ASP A 134 21.85 -5.54 7.58
C ASP A 134 21.29 -5.47 6.14
N GLY A 135 21.44 -4.35 5.43
CA GLY A 135 21.05 -4.17 4.02
C GLY A 135 19.66 -3.57 3.81
N GLY A 136 18.82 -3.53 4.85
CA GLY A 136 17.50 -2.90 4.80
C GLY A 136 17.52 -1.40 5.10
N TYR A 137 16.33 -0.82 5.28
CA TYR A 137 16.15 0.58 5.69
C TYR A 137 15.41 0.67 7.03
N ALA A 138 15.92 1.47 7.96
CA ALA A 138 15.29 1.76 9.24
C ALA A 138 14.19 2.82 9.11
N LYS A 139 13.30 2.90 10.11
CA LYS A 139 12.20 3.88 10.15
C LYS A 139 12.66 5.32 10.41
N SER A 140 13.83 5.48 11.01
CA SER A 140 14.47 6.76 11.27
C SER A 140 16.00 6.58 11.33
N GLU A 141 16.74 7.68 11.26
CA GLU A 141 18.22 7.67 11.32
C GLU A 141 18.77 7.09 12.63
N GLN A 142 18.00 7.13 13.73
CA GLN A 142 18.42 6.52 15.00
C GLN A 142 18.11 5.02 15.06
N GLY A 143 17.43 4.45 14.06
CA GLY A 143 17.06 3.05 14.03
C GLY A 143 18.24 2.16 13.67
N ALA A 144 18.53 1.19 14.55
CA ALA A 144 19.66 0.28 14.37
C ALA A 144 19.36 -0.94 13.49
N LEU A 145 18.08 -1.19 13.15
CA LEU A 145 17.64 -2.38 12.44
C LEU A 145 16.78 -2.00 11.24
N GLY A 146 16.97 -2.69 10.12
CA GLY A 146 16.13 -2.54 8.95
C GLY A 146 14.72 -3.04 9.20
N SER A 147 13.74 -2.35 8.62
CA SER A 147 12.33 -2.71 8.62
C SER A 147 11.95 -3.24 7.23
N THR A 148 11.30 -4.39 7.18
CA THR A 148 10.82 -4.99 5.91
C THR A 148 9.84 -4.06 5.21
N TYR A 149 8.84 -3.55 5.93
CA TYR A 149 7.89 -2.60 5.37
C TYR A 149 8.55 -1.30 4.91
N HIS A 150 9.44 -0.73 5.72
CA HIS A 150 10.08 0.54 5.37
C HIS A 150 11.01 0.38 4.15
N SER A 151 11.73 -0.73 4.05
CA SER A 151 12.56 -1.04 2.88
C SER A 151 11.72 -1.13 1.60
N PHE A 152 10.54 -1.75 1.67
CA PHE A 152 9.60 -1.76 0.56
C PHE A 152 9.17 -0.34 0.15
N LEU A 153 8.84 0.55 1.11
CA LEU A 153 8.50 1.94 0.80
C LEU A 153 9.64 2.67 0.09
N VAL A 154 10.89 2.46 0.51
CA VAL A 154 12.06 3.05 -0.14
C VAL A 154 12.17 2.58 -1.59
N VAL A 155 12.01 1.29 -1.86
CA VAL A 155 12.01 0.74 -3.23
C VAL A 155 10.93 1.39 -4.10
N LEU A 156 9.73 1.58 -3.55
CA LEU A 156 8.65 2.28 -4.25
C LEU A 156 9.01 3.74 -4.56
N ILE A 157 9.60 4.46 -3.59
CA ILE A 157 10.03 5.85 -3.82
C ILE A 157 11.10 5.91 -4.92
N TYR A 158 12.08 5.01 -4.94
CA TYR A 158 13.07 4.93 -6.02
C TYR A 158 12.41 4.79 -7.41
N GLN A 159 11.40 3.92 -7.54
CA GLN A 159 10.63 3.81 -8.78
C GLN A 159 9.88 5.11 -9.15
N LEU A 160 9.28 5.80 -8.16
CA LEU A 160 8.52 7.04 -8.40
C LEU A 160 9.40 8.23 -8.77
N ILE A 161 10.61 8.33 -8.20
CA ILE A 161 11.57 9.40 -8.51
C ILE A 161 12.46 9.10 -9.73
N GLY A 162 12.24 7.93 -10.35
CA GLY A 162 12.90 7.52 -11.59
C GLY A 162 14.39 7.22 -11.44
N LEU A 163 14.81 6.67 -10.29
CA LEU A 163 16.20 6.28 -10.03
C LEU A 163 16.31 4.78 -9.76
N ASP A 164 17.46 4.21 -10.13
CA ASP A 164 17.79 2.83 -9.81
C ASP A 164 18.10 2.68 -8.31
N LEU A 165 17.64 1.58 -7.72
CA LEU A 165 17.94 1.24 -6.34
C LEU A 165 19.45 0.89 -6.20
N PRO A 166 20.19 1.53 -5.30
CA PRO A 166 21.57 1.15 -5.03
C PRO A 166 21.63 -0.19 -4.28
N ASP A 167 22.64 -0.99 -4.61
CA ASP A 167 22.98 -2.24 -3.91
C ASP A 167 21.77 -3.19 -3.67
N PRO A 168 21.07 -3.61 -4.76
CA PRO A 168 19.87 -4.44 -4.64
C PRO A 168 20.17 -5.82 -4.04
N ASN A 169 21.36 -6.36 -4.25
CA ASN A 169 21.74 -7.69 -3.74
C ASN A 169 21.77 -7.74 -2.21
N ASN A 170 22.25 -6.68 -1.55
CA ASN A 170 22.23 -6.62 -0.09
C ASN A 170 20.80 -6.46 0.45
N LEU A 171 19.90 -5.79 -0.28
CA LEU A 171 18.49 -5.73 0.10
C LEU A 171 17.79 -7.08 -0.10
N ILE A 172 18.12 -7.83 -1.16
CA ILE A 172 17.62 -9.19 -1.37
C ILE A 172 18.06 -10.10 -0.21
N GLN A 173 19.35 -10.08 0.14
CA GLN A 173 19.87 -10.84 1.27
C GLN A 173 19.22 -10.44 2.59
N PHE A 174 19.01 -9.14 2.82
CA PHE A 174 18.24 -8.64 3.97
C PHE A 174 16.88 -9.32 4.06
N LEU A 175 16.12 -9.38 2.95
CA LEU A 175 14.79 -9.99 2.91
C LEU A 175 14.84 -11.49 3.17
N PHE A 176 15.79 -12.22 2.59
CA PHE A 176 15.98 -13.65 2.90
C PHE A 176 16.22 -13.87 4.40
N ASP A 177 17.00 -13.00 5.06
CA ASP A 177 17.21 -13.07 6.50
C ASP A 177 15.96 -12.66 7.34
N ARG A 178 14.90 -12.15 6.70
CA ARG A 178 13.59 -11.84 7.32
C ARG A 178 12.59 -12.99 7.21
N GLN A 179 12.85 -14.00 6.39
CA GLN A 179 11.98 -15.17 6.32
C GLN A 179 12.07 -16.02 7.59
N ARG A 180 11.01 -16.74 7.94
CA ARG A 180 10.97 -17.68 9.08
C ARG A 180 10.54 -19.06 8.61
N ASP A 181 10.74 -20.06 9.47
CA ASP A 181 10.32 -21.45 9.25
C ASP A 181 8.81 -21.62 9.00
N ASP A 182 7.99 -20.61 9.33
CA ASP A 182 6.57 -20.60 9.00
C ASP A 182 6.27 -20.19 7.54
N GLY A 183 7.32 -19.89 6.77
CA GLY A 183 7.32 -19.54 5.35
C GLY A 183 7.16 -18.05 5.06
N GLY A 184 6.69 -17.27 6.03
CA GLY A 184 6.46 -15.83 5.89
C GLY A 184 7.68 -15.00 6.25
N PHE A 185 7.49 -13.68 6.24
CA PHE A 185 8.50 -12.70 6.61
C PHE A 185 8.10 -11.91 7.86
N VAL A 186 9.12 -11.48 8.61
CA VAL A 186 8.95 -10.59 9.77
C VAL A 186 9.28 -9.15 9.45
N GLU A 187 8.76 -8.22 10.26
CA GLU A 187 9.03 -6.78 10.14
C GLU A 187 10.46 -6.40 10.56
N ILE A 188 10.98 -7.02 11.64
CA ILE A 188 12.34 -6.80 12.15
C ILE A 188 12.97 -8.10 12.60
N SER A 189 14.30 -8.20 12.54
CA SER A 189 15.05 -9.44 12.80
C SER A 189 14.75 -10.15 14.14
N PRO A 190 14.48 -9.49 15.28
CA PRO A 190 14.25 -10.21 16.54
C PRO A 190 12.89 -10.94 16.61
N MET A 191 11.97 -10.65 15.69
CA MET A 191 10.67 -11.31 15.65
C MET A 191 10.80 -12.77 15.23
N LYS A 192 10.00 -13.63 15.86
CA LYS A 192 10.03 -15.10 15.65
C LYS A 192 8.89 -15.62 14.78
N ARG A 193 7.87 -14.81 14.52
CA ARG A 193 6.68 -15.21 13.78
C ARG A 193 6.38 -14.17 12.73
N SER A 194 6.07 -14.65 11.54
CA SER A 194 5.81 -13.82 10.38
C SER A 194 4.45 -13.15 10.47
N GLY A 195 4.29 -12.08 9.69
CA GLY A 195 3.04 -11.36 9.54
C GLY A 195 2.64 -11.22 8.08
N THR A 196 1.35 -11.05 7.83
CA THR A 196 0.80 -10.93 6.48
C THR A 196 1.33 -9.71 5.75
N ASN A 197 1.36 -8.54 6.40
CA ASN A 197 1.84 -7.31 5.77
C ASN A 197 3.37 -7.30 5.52
N PRO A 198 4.24 -7.72 6.46
CA PRO A 198 5.66 -7.85 6.17
C PRO A 198 5.94 -8.89 5.07
N THR A 199 5.18 -9.98 5.03
CA THR A 199 5.27 -10.99 3.95
C THR A 199 4.92 -10.37 2.60
N ALA A 200 3.80 -9.66 2.50
CA ALA A 200 3.42 -8.98 1.27
C ALA A 200 4.45 -7.94 0.81
N ALA A 201 5.00 -7.15 1.74
CA ALA A 201 6.06 -6.17 1.44
C ALA A 201 7.36 -6.83 0.93
N ALA A 202 7.77 -7.94 1.55
CA ALA A 202 8.93 -8.71 1.11
C ALA A 202 8.71 -9.30 -0.29
N VAL A 203 7.57 -9.98 -0.50
CA VAL A 203 7.24 -10.59 -1.80
C VAL A 203 7.16 -9.53 -2.90
N ALA A 204 6.47 -8.41 -2.68
CA ALA A 204 6.40 -7.33 -3.66
C ALA A 204 7.81 -6.80 -4.01
N THR A 205 8.68 -6.64 -3.00
CA THR A 205 10.07 -6.21 -3.23
C THR A 205 10.86 -7.25 -4.03
N LEU A 206 10.73 -8.54 -3.71
CA LEU A 206 11.41 -9.62 -4.42
C LEU A 206 10.91 -9.76 -5.87
N ILE A 207 9.63 -9.50 -6.13
CA ILE A 207 9.07 -9.43 -7.49
C ILE A 207 9.69 -8.25 -8.25
N ILE A 208 9.74 -7.05 -7.64
CA ILE A 208 10.36 -5.86 -8.25
C ILE A 208 11.83 -6.10 -8.60
N LEU A 209 12.55 -6.85 -7.77
CA LEU A 209 13.97 -7.16 -7.93
C LEU A 209 14.23 -8.47 -8.69
N ASP A 210 13.19 -9.08 -9.29
CA ASP A 210 13.29 -10.32 -10.08
C ASP A 210 14.03 -11.46 -9.32
N SER A 211 13.71 -11.60 -8.03
CA SER A 211 14.40 -12.48 -7.07
C SER A 211 13.45 -13.44 -6.35
N MET A 212 12.27 -13.67 -6.92
CA MET A 212 11.37 -14.75 -6.49
C MET A 212 11.72 -16.07 -7.19
N ASP A 213 11.67 -17.17 -6.46
CA ASP A 213 11.80 -18.53 -7.00
C ASP A 213 10.64 -19.44 -6.52
N ASP A 214 10.63 -20.68 -7.03
CA ASP A 214 9.59 -21.66 -6.72
C ASP A 214 9.63 -22.13 -5.25
N GLU A 215 10.80 -22.10 -4.60
CA GLU A 215 10.96 -22.50 -3.19
C GLU A 215 10.33 -21.44 -2.28
N LEU A 216 10.69 -20.16 -2.45
CA LEU A 216 10.09 -19.04 -1.75
C LEU A 216 8.58 -18.94 -1.99
N LYS A 217 8.14 -19.20 -3.22
CA LYS A 217 6.71 -19.25 -3.54
C LYS A 217 5.99 -20.35 -2.75
N SER A 218 6.60 -21.53 -2.61
CA SER A 218 6.05 -22.64 -1.81
C SER A 218 5.97 -22.28 -0.32
N ASP A 219 7.01 -21.64 0.21
CA ASP A 219 7.03 -21.20 1.61
C ASP A 219 5.96 -20.15 1.89
N VAL A 220 5.82 -19.15 1.01
CA VAL A 220 4.78 -18.13 1.14
C VAL A 220 3.38 -18.75 1.04
N TYR A 221 3.18 -19.77 0.20
CA TYR A 221 1.93 -20.52 0.16
C TYR A 221 1.60 -21.15 1.52
N ASP A 222 2.58 -21.81 2.14
CA ASP A 222 2.38 -22.46 3.45
C ASP A 222 2.11 -21.45 4.56
N PHE A 223 2.72 -20.27 4.50
CA PHE A 223 2.41 -19.18 5.42
C PHE A 223 0.99 -18.64 5.21
N LEU A 224 0.63 -18.26 3.97
CA LEU A 224 -0.68 -17.70 3.65
C LEU A 224 -1.82 -18.65 3.99
N LYS A 225 -1.59 -19.96 3.85
CA LYS A 225 -2.53 -21.01 4.28
C LYS A 225 -2.78 -20.98 5.79
N GLN A 226 -1.79 -20.62 6.62
CA GLN A 226 -1.93 -20.55 8.08
C GLN A 226 -2.69 -19.30 8.54
N VAL A 227 -2.52 -18.18 7.83
CA VAL A 227 -3.17 -16.90 8.19
C VAL A 227 -4.51 -16.68 7.50
N LYS A 228 -4.90 -17.54 6.55
CA LYS A 228 -6.26 -17.55 6.00
C LYS A 228 -7.26 -17.90 7.11
N SER A 229 -8.21 -16.98 7.35
CA SER A 229 -9.28 -17.17 8.33
C SER A 229 -10.44 -17.98 7.76
N SER A 230 -11.15 -18.71 8.62
CA SER A 230 -12.45 -19.31 8.27
C SER A 230 -13.54 -18.26 8.03
N GLU A 231 -13.30 -16.99 8.37
CA GLU A 231 -14.19 -15.87 8.06
C GLU A 231 -14.14 -15.47 6.57
N GLY A 232 -13.11 -15.91 5.84
CA GLY A 232 -12.88 -15.60 4.43
C GLY A 232 -11.66 -14.71 4.20
N GLY A 233 -11.41 -13.75 5.09
CA GLY A 233 -10.25 -12.86 5.02
C GLY A 233 -8.93 -13.46 5.53
N PHE A 234 -7.91 -12.62 5.65
CA PHE A 234 -6.62 -12.97 6.21
C PHE A 234 -6.39 -12.30 7.57
N GLN A 235 -5.75 -13.03 8.47
CA GLN A 235 -5.31 -12.55 9.78
C GLN A 235 -3.97 -11.82 9.65
N ALA A 236 -3.69 -10.86 10.55
CA ALA A 236 -2.39 -10.17 10.53
C ALA A 236 -1.19 -11.08 10.83
N ASN A 237 -1.39 -12.12 11.64
CA ASN A 237 -0.43 -13.20 11.90
C ASN A 237 -1.16 -14.36 12.63
N THR A 238 -0.47 -15.48 12.83
CA THR A 238 -1.01 -16.71 13.44
C THR A 238 -1.46 -16.59 14.91
N ARG A 239 -1.28 -15.44 15.58
CA ARG A 239 -1.80 -15.19 16.94
C ARG A 239 -3.07 -14.36 16.95
N ILE A 240 -3.40 -13.70 15.84
CA ILE A 240 -4.58 -12.85 15.74
C ILE A 240 -5.74 -13.75 15.31
N PRO A 241 -6.80 -13.90 16.12
CA PRO A 241 -7.83 -14.91 15.88
C PRO A 241 -8.86 -14.50 14.82
N PHE A 242 -8.77 -13.28 14.29
CA PHE A 242 -9.75 -12.67 13.39
C PHE A 242 -9.05 -12.06 12.18
N ALA A 243 -9.75 -12.07 11.05
CA ALA A 243 -9.31 -11.38 9.84
C ALA A 243 -9.54 -9.86 9.93
N ASP A 244 -8.76 -9.11 9.16
CA ASP A 244 -8.88 -7.66 9.02
C ASP A 244 -8.75 -7.23 7.56
N GLY A 245 -9.23 -6.02 7.24
CA GLY A 245 -9.29 -5.52 5.86
C GLY A 245 -7.91 -5.32 5.21
N LEU A 246 -6.93 -4.84 5.98
CA LEU A 246 -5.57 -4.58 5.48
C LEU A 246 -4.86 -5.91 5.16
N SER A 247 -4.84 -6.84 6.12
CA SER A 247 -4.24 -8.16 5.93
C SER A 247 -4.94 -8.93 4.82
N THR A 248 -6.26 -8.77 4.67
CA THR A 248 -7.02 -9.38 3.57
C THR A 248 -6.61 -8.83 2.22
N PHE A 249 -6.45 -7.52 2.09
CA PHE A 249 -5.96 -6.89 0.86
C PHE A 249 -4.55 -7.38 0.49
N THR A 250 -3.61 -7.30 1.41
CA THR A 250 -2.20 -7.64 1.15
C THR A 250 -2.00 -9.14 0.95
N GLY A 251 -2.68 -9.98 1.73
CA GLY A 251 -2.67 -11.44 1.57
C GLY A 251 -3.28 -11.90 0.25
N LEU A 252 -4.42 -11.32 -0.14
CA LEU A 252 -5.07 -11.63 -1.43
C LEU A 252 -4.20 -11.20 -2.61
N LEU A 253 -3.65 -9.98 -2.57
CA LEU A 253 -2.75 -9.48 -3.61
C LEU A 253 -1.55 -10.40 -3.77
N THR A 254 -0.89 -10.74 -2.67
CA THR A 254 0.28 -11.65 -2.65
C THR A 254 -0.08 -13.02 -3.22
N ALA A 255 -1.21 -13.60 -2.81
CA ALA A 255 -1.66 -14.88 -3.34
C ALA A 255 -1.90 -14.82 -4.86
N GLN A 256 -2.50 -13.74 -5.37
CA GLN A 256 -2.73 -13.60 -6.80
C GLN A 256 -1.44 -13.34 -7.59
N ASP A 257 -0.53 -12.49 -7.09
CA ASP A 257 0.75 -12.19 -7.74
C ASP A 257 1.63 -13.43 -7.89
N LEU A 258 1.55 -14.34 -6.93
CA LEU A 258 2.24 -15.63 -6.97
C LEU A 258 1.45 -16.73 -7.69
N GLY A 259 0.23 -16.48 -8.17
CA GLY A 259 -0.61 -17.49 -8.83
C GLY A 259 -1.05 -18.62 -7.89
N LEU A 260 -1.34 -18.31 -6.63
CA LEU A 260 -1.76 -19.23 -5.58
C LEU A 260 -3.30 -19.31 -5.47
N ASP A 261 -3.99 -19.42 -6.61
CA ASP A 261 -5.46 -19.35 -6.68
C ASP A 261 -6.17 -20.37 -5.79
N SER A 262 -5.55 -21.53 -5.53
CA SER A 262 -6.09 -22.58 -4.67
C SER A 262 -6.29 -22.16 -3.20
N LEU A 263 -5.62 -21.10 -2.74
CA LEU A 263 -5.83 -20.54 -1.41
C LEU A 263 -7.08 -19.67 -1.31
N ILE A 264 -7.56 -19.14 -2.43
CA ILE A 264 -8.54 -18.05 -2.43
C ILE A 264 -9.94 -18.63 -2.62
N ASP A 265 -10.80 -18.42 -1.62
CA ASP A 265 -12.25 -18.59 -1.79
C ASP A 265 -12.85 -17.21 -2.08
N LEU A 266 -13.06 -16.91 -3.37
CA LEU A 266 -13.50 -15.58 -3.80
C LEU A 266 -14.87 -15.20 -3.23
N GLU A 267 -15.79 -16.16 -3.13
CA GLU A 267 -17.13 -15.91 -2.60
C GLU A 267 -17.06 -15.60 -1.11
N GLN A 268 -16.24 -16.34 -0.36
CA GLN A 268 -16.09 -16.12 1.07
C GLN A 268 -15.39 -14.79 1.38
N VAL A 269 -14.34 -14.45 0.62
CA VAL A 269 -13.67 -13.15 0.73
C VAL A 269 -14.66 -12.03 0.43
N GLN A 270 -15.45 -12.15 -0.65
CA GLN A 270 -16.46 -11.15 -0.99
C GLN A 270 -17.45 -10.94 0.15
N LYS A 271 -18.02 -12.01 0.69
CA LYS A 271 -18.96 -11.95 1.82
C LYS A 271 -18.34 -11.29 3.04
N PHE A 272 -17.11 -11.65 3.40
CA PHE A 272 -16.40 -10.99 4.49
C PHE A 272 -16.28 -9.48 4.27
N MET A 273 -15.89 -9.05 3.07
CA MET A 273 -15.77 -7.63 2.77
C MET A 273 -17.12 -6.91 2.80
N THR A 274 -18.12 -7.40 2.05
CA THR A 274 -19.38 -6.68 1.82
C THR A 274 -20.39 -6.81 2.95
N GLU A 275 -20.36 -7.91 3.71
CA GLU A 275 -21.33 -8.11 4.80
C GLU A 275 -20.76 -7.70 6.17
N TRP A 276 -19.43 -7.74 6.37
CA TRP A 276 -18.83 -7.50 7.70
C TRP A 276 -18.10 -6.17 7.76
N LEU A 277 -17.31 -5.81 6.74
CA LEU A 277 -16.44 -4.62 6.79
C LEU A 277 -17.02 -3.39 6.10
N GLU A 278 -17.86 -3.58 5.08
CA GLU A 278 -18.46 -2.49 4.31
C GLU A 278 -19.58 -1.79 5.10
N PHE A 279 -19.63 -0.46 5.01
CA PHE A 279 -20.78 0.29 5.52
C PHE A 279 -21.81 0.57 4.41
N PRO A 280 -23.12 0.51 4.74
CA PRO A 280 -24.18 0.88 3.80
C PRO A 280 -24.06 2.32 3.28
N THR A 281 -23.49 3.23 4.08
CA THR A 281 -23.28 4.64 3.76
C THR A 281 -22.02 4.91 2.94
N GLY A 282 -21.26 3.86 2.59
CA GLY A 282 -19.93 3.99 2.01
C GLY A 282 -18.84 3.96 3.09
N GLY A 283 -17.63 3.69 2.61
CA GLY A 283 -16.47 3.39 3.44
C GLY A 283 -16.41 1.96 3.99
N PHE A 284 -15.25 1.60 4.52
CA PHE A 284 -14.98 0.31 5.18
C PHE A 284 -14.33 0.54 6.55
N ARG A 285 -14.60 -0.37 7.49
CA ARG A 285 -13.87 -0.47 8.76
C ARG A 285 -12.70 -1.43 8.66
N GLY A 286 -11.76 -1.32 9.59
CA GLY A 286 -10.58 -2.20 9.61
C GLY A 286 -10.86 -3.63 10.06
N ALA A 287 -11.78 -3.80 11.01
CA ALA A 287 -12.20 -5.11 11.47
C ALA A 287 -13.63 -5.07 11.99
N SER A 288 -14.26 -6.23 12.20
CA SER A 288 -15.70 -6.36 12.46
C SER A 288 -16.19 -5.62 13.72
N TRP A 289 -15.35 -5.45 14.74
CA TRP A 289 -15.69 -4.73 15.98
C TRP A 289 -15.45 -3.22 15.90
N ASP A 290 -14.86 -2.74 14.82
CA ASP A 290 -14.70 -1.31 14.61
C ASP A 290 -16.06 -0.71 14.19
N GLU A 291 -16.35 0.47 14.72
CA GLU A 291 -17.65 1.13 14.59
C GLU A 291 -17.64 2.22 13.53
N GLN A 292 -16.47 2.56 12.98
CA GLN A 292 -16.29 3.68 12.06
C GLN A 292 -15.57 3.24 10.79
N ALA A 293 -15.99 3.82 9.67
CA ALA A 293 -15.22 3.79 8.45
C ALA A 293 -14.10 4.83 8.52
N ASP A 294 -12.99 4.55 7.86
CA ASP A 294 -11.97 5.57 7.55
C ASP A 294 -11.46 5.42 6.12
N VAL A 295 -10.72 6.42 5.66
CA VAL A 295 -10.21 6.49 4.29
C VAL A 295 -9.20 5.36 3.99
N GLU A 296 -8.36 5.00 4.96
CA GLU A 296 -7.33 3.97 4.78
C GLU A 296 -7.96 2.59 4.56
N TYR A 297 -8.85 2.16 5.46
CA TYR A 297 -9.51 0.87 5.30
C TYR A 297 -10.51 0.87 4.16
N THR A 298 -11.05 2.03 3.77
CA THR A 298 -11.82 2.15 2.53
C THR A 298 -10.97 1.85 1.30
N PHE A 299 -9.72 2.33 1.25
CA PHE A 299 -8.80 1.97 0.17
C PHE A 299 -8.54 0.46 0.13
N TYR A 300 -8.25 -0.17 1.28
CA TYR A 300 -8.02 -1.62 1.32
C TYR A 300 -9.28 -2.40 0.93
N GLY A 301 -10.46 -1.97 1.38
CA GLY A 301 -11.74 -2.55 1.01
C GLY A 301 -12.00 -2.53 -0.49
N LEU A 302 -11.84 -1.35 -1.10
CA LEU A 302 -11.92 -1.18 -2.56
C LEU A 302 -10.86 -2.01 -3.28
N GLY A 303 -9.64 -2.08 -2.73
CA GLY A 303 -8.57 -2.91 -3.25
C GLY A 303 -8.95 -4.40 -3.29
N VAL A 304 -9.58 -4.93 -2.24
CA VAL A 304 -10.07 -6.31 -2.24
C VAL A 304 -11.19 -6.49 -3.26
N LEU A 305 -12.20 -5.61 -3.30
CA LEU A 305 -13.28 -5.69 -4.29
C LEU A 305 -12.75 -5.70 -5.72
N ALA A 306 -11.75 -4.86 -6.00
CA ALA A 306 -11.08 -4.82 -7.29
C ALA A 306 -10.40 -6.15 -7.64
N LEU A 307 -9.66 -6.75 -6.71
CA LEU A 307 -8.99 -8.05 -6.91
C LEU A 307 -9.97 -9.22 -7.09
N LEU A 308 -11.22 -9.06 -6.62
CA LEU A 308 -12.31 -10.01 -6.87
C LEU A 308 -12.97 -9.80 -8.24
N GLY A 309 -12.90 -8.59 -8.81
CA GLY A 309 -13.47 -8.20 -10.10
C GLY A 309 -12.66 -8.69 -11.30
N ARG A 310 -12.36 -9.98 -11.34
CA ARG A 310 -11.62 -10.65 -12.43
C ARG A 310 -12.54 -11.47 -13.33
#